data_AF-A0A2Z3GTQ2-F1
#
_entry.id   AF-A0A2Z3GTQ2-F1
#
_cell.length_a   1.000
_cell.length_b   1.000
_cell.length_c   1.000
_cell.angle_alpha   90.00
_cell.angle_beta   90.00
_cell.angle_gamma   90.00
#
_symmetry.space_group_name_H-M   'P 1'
#
loop_
_entity.id
_entity.type
_entity.pdbx_description
1 polymer ?
#
loop_
_entity_poly.entity_id
_entity_poly.type
_entity_poly.pdbx_seq_one_letter_code
_entity_poly.pdbx_strand_id
1 'polypeptide(L)'
;MRFPVFLLLGLLAAGPRPGPLAMLRKDLKKDFGAVGDGRTNDQAAFVRAAAFFNQRAQGPGGDAPALLFIPRGVYVVGQQAVGPNGYRWGADVLPLVGCRNLTVAGADSARTEIRYAAGLRYGSFDPATGRVFQPPPGYFTDRAYAASGGTCVRLERCENVVVADLALNGNSPQLAVGGAWGDTGIQLPFDGVFVTDSRGVTLRRVAVHHFGRDGAQVLNHLATGLADPARENIRFENSTFDYNGRQGLSLTGVHGFRADHCSFSHTARARNAGLGRVLFSNPAAGVDVEPEGGTVAHLAFVGCCFVDNGGQGLVSDRPAGSHPPATADVRLVDCTLWGTTNWSAWVTQPGFTFENCRVYGAFVHGCAAATAAEATRFVGCTFEDRSYAGRPALGPGLLLSDRHARGLRFAGCRFVATHGALLRAVPLAADAADSAAAFHFRGCTFEWNAPGAPVAPGPALLLAGPVFSGTTVFRTGPGPNAAAGAPGPPPALVLGDVRAPLPAVLWAPGRLELRVRGAVTLVRGRFDVARGSSRPTDSARVAVGAGHALALAAAAPGDTATLYLGPTARLVIERGGALELRRYARVVVAGQLVVEAGAYYVRDPLATVRTEGRGQLLVSPAAVLAPPSPAQR
;
A
#
# COMPACT_ATOMS: atom_id res chain seq x y z
N MET A 1 7.06 -8.39 -82.89
CA MET A 1 6.34 -7.16 -82.53
C MET A 1 7.07 -6.50 -81.36
N ARG A 2 7.63 -5.30 -81.55
CA ARG A 2 8.33 -4.53 -80.50
C ARG A 2 7.38 -3.45 -79.97
N PHE A 3 7.12 -3.42 -78.67
CA PHE A 3 6.48 -2.30 -77.97
C PHE A 3 7.53 -1.56 -77.14
N PRO A 4 7.55 -0.22 -77.12
CA PRO A 4 8.46 0.54 -76.28
C PRO A 4 7.87 0.71 -74.87
N VAL A 5 8.71 0.46 -73.86
CA VAL A 5 8.43 0.82 -72.45
C VAL A 5 8.92 2.24 -72.23
N PHE A 6 8.01 3.17 -71.94
CA PHE A 6 8.35 4.51 -71.48
C PHE A 6 8.62 4.47 -69.97
N LEU A 7 9.87 4.70 -69.58
CA LEU A 7 10.29 4.88 -68.19
C LEU A 7 10.09 6.36 -67.80
N LEU A 8 9.07 6.66 -67.01
CA LEU A 8 8.82 8.01 -66.49
C LEU A 8 9.64 8.20 -65.20
N LEU A 9 10.80 8.86 -65.30
CA LEU A 9 11.56 9.33 -64.15
C LEU A 9 10.88 10.58 -63.55
N GLY A 10 10.05 10.38 -62.53
CA GLY A 10 9.52 11.47 -61.71
C GLY A 10 10.59 11.98 -60.73
N LEU A 11 11.17 13.15 -61.02
CA LEU A 11 11.93 13.92 -60.04
C LEU A 11 10.99 14.40 -58.93
N LEU A 12 10.98 13.69 -57.79
CA LEU A 12 10.41 14.21 -56.54
C LEU A 12 11.40 15.23 -55.98
N ALA A 13 11.12 16.51 -56.20
CA ALA A 13 11.81 17.59 -55.51
C ALA A 13 11.56 17.45 -54.00
N ALA A 14 12.61 17.12 -53.24
CA ALA A 14 12.56 17.14 -51.79
C ALA A 14 12.35 18.60 -51.33
N GLY A 15 11.11 18.93 -50.97
CA GLY A 15 10.80 20.20 -50.34
C GLY A 15 11.64 20.42 -49.08
N PRO A 16 11.99 21.66 -48.74
CA PRO A 16 12.78 21.96 -47.56
C PRO A 16 12.10 21.37 -46.31
N ARG A 17 12.85 20.60 -45.52
CA ARG A 17 12.37 20.11 -44.22
C ARG A 17 11.96 21.33 -43.38
N PRO A 18 10.73 21.39 -42.85
CA PRO A 18 10.33 22.47 -41.97
C PRO A 18 11.29 22.52 -40.77
N GLY A 19 11.84 23.70 -40.50
CA GLY A 19 12.70 23.91 -39.33
C GLY A 19 11.94 23.62 -38.02
N PRO A 20 12.65 23.41 -36.90
CA PRO A 20 12.00 23.20 -35.61
C PRO A 20 11.05 24.36 -35.31
N LEU A 21 9.80 24.03 -34.96
CA LEU A 21 8.79 25.01 -34.59
C LEU A 21 9.31 25.87 -33.43
N ALA A 22 9.26 27.19 -33.59
CA ALA A 22 9.66 28.12 -32.54
C ALA A 22 8.75 27.94 -31.31
N MET A 23 9.35 27.67 -30.14
CA MET A 23 8.62 27.53 -28.88
C MET A 23 8.19 28.90 -28.36
N LEU A 24 6.90 29.07 -28.05
CA LEU A 24 6.40 30.28 -27.38
C LEU A 24 6.89 30.30 -25.93
N ARG A 25 7.62 31.34 -25.53
CA ARG A 25 8.13 31.50 -24.17
C ARG A 25 7.54 32.73 -23.49
N LYS A 26 7.06 32.57 -22.27
CA LYS A 26 6.63 33.64 -21.36
C LYS A 26 7.33 33.53 -20.02
N ASP A 27 7.70 34.66 -19.44
CA ASP A 27 8.36 34.80 -18.15
C ASP A 27 7.39 35.46 -17.16
N LEU A 28 7.16 34.81 -16.01
CA LEU A 28 6.15 35.25 -15.05
C LEU A 28 6.38 36.69 -14.56
N LYS A 29 7.64 37.10 -14.37
CA LYS A 29 7.95 38.46 -13.91
C LYS A 29 7.80 39.46 -15.06
N LYS A 30 8.45 39.17 -16.20
CA LYS A 30 8.52 40.13 -17.32
C LYS A 30 7.20 40.30 -18.06
N ASP A 31 6.50 39.20 -18.33
CA ASP A 31 5.29 39.22 -19.15
C ASP A 31 4.01 39.40 -18.33
N PHE A 32 4.01 39.00 -17.06
CA PHE A 32 2.80 39.00 -16.23
C PHE A 32 2.94 39.83 -14.95
N GLY A 33 4.10 40.42 -14.66
CA GLY A 33 4.28 41.40 -13.59
C GLY A 33 4.36 40.81 -12.19
N ALA A 34 4.73 39.54 -12.04
CA ALA A 34 5.03 38.99 -10.71
C ALA A 34 6.32 39.57 -10.12
N VAL A 35 6.38 39.68 -8.79
CA VAL A 35 7.53 40.21 -8.07
C VAL A 35 8.39 39.08 -7.49
N GLY A 36 7.78 38.11 -6.79
CA GLY A 36 8.49 36.97 -6.21
C GLY A 36 9.46 37.34 -5.08
N ASP A 37 9.13 38.34 -4.27
CA ASP A 37 9.93 38.87 -3.14
C ASP A 37 9.58 38.24 -1.78
N GLY A 38 8.66 37.28 -1.75
CA GLY A 38 8.17 36.64 -0.54
C GLY A 38 7.19 37.48 0.29
N ARG A 39 6.73 38.63 -0.24
CA ARG A 39 5.84 39.58 0.45
C ARG A 39 4.66 40.01 -0.41
N THR A 40 4.93 40.41 -1.65
CA THR A 40 3.93 40.88 -2.60
C THR A 40 3.02 39.71 -3.00
N ASN A 41 1.70 39.94 -2.95
CA ASN A 41 0.74 38.94 -3.42
C ASN A 41 0.70 38.92 -4.95
N ASP A 42 1.30 37.89 -5.53
CA ASP A 42 1.47 37.65 -6.96
C ASP A 42 0.27 36.92 -7.61
N GLN A 43 -0.83 36.69 -6.88
CA GLN A 43 -2.04 36.02 -7.40
C GLN A 43 -2.49 36.58 -8.75
N ALA A 44 -2.54 37.90 -8.89
CA ALA A 44 -3.00 38.54 -10.12
C ALA A 44 -2.08 38.25 -11.32
N ALA A 45 -0.78 38.07 -11.11
CA ALA A 45 0.16 37.73 -12.17
C ALA A 45 -0.06 36.28 -12.66
N PHE A 46 -0.30 35.33 -11.74
CA PHE A 46 -0.65 33.96 -12.11
C PHE A 46 -2.00 33.87 -12.84
N VAL A 47 -3.01 34.62 -12.40
CA VAL A 47 -4.31 34.69 -13.09
C VAL A 47 -4.15 35.23 -14.52
N ARG A 48 -3.33 36.27 -14.74
CA ARG A 48 -3.02 36.77 -16.08
C ARG A 48 -2.30 35.71 -16.94
N ALA A 49 -1.35 34.99 -16.35
CA ALA A 49 -0.64 33.91 -17.04
C ALA A 49 -1.61 32.79 -17.46
N ALA A 50 -2.47 32.33 -16.54
CA ALA A 50 -3.50 31.34 -16.83
C ALA A 50 -4.43 31.78 -17.97
N ALA A 51 -4.94 33.01 -17.90
CA ALA A 51 -5.81 33.58 -18.92
C ALA A 51 -5.15 33.59 -20.31
N PHE A 52 -3.87 33.98 -20.38
CA PHE A 52 -3.11 33.97 -21.63
C PHE A 52 -3.00 32.56 -22.24
N PHE A 53 -2.64 31.55 -21.45
CA PHE A 53 -2.49 30.18 -21.97
C PHE A 53 -3.84 29.51 -22.30
N ASN A 54 -4.89 29.81 -21.53
CA ASN A 54 -6.24 29.34 -21.82
C ASN A 54 -6.78 29.96 -23.13
N GLN A 55 -6.53 31.25 -23.37
CA GLN A 55 -6.88 31.89 -24.63
C GLN A 55 -6.10 31.29 -25.79
N ARG A 56 -4.79 31.04 -25.62
CA ARG A 56 -3.97 30.36 -26.62
C ARG A 56 -4.56 28.98 -26.98
N ALA A 57 -5.01 28.22 -26.00
CA ALA A 57 -5.56 26.87 -26.19
C ALA A 57 -6.79 26.82 -27.10
N GLN A 58 -7.54 27.93 -27.20
CA GLN A 58 -8.71 28.09 -28.05
C GLN A 58 -8.37 28.53 -29.49
N GLY A 59 -7.15 29.02 -29.72
CA GLY A 59 -6.72 29.56 -31.02
C GLY A 59 -5.85 28.60 -31.85
N PRO A 60 -5.50 28.99 -33.08
CA PRO A 60 -4.70 28.16 -34.00
C PRO A 60 -3.27 27.86 -33.48
N GLY A 61 -2.79 28.63 -32.49
CA GLY A 61 -1.50 28.39 -31.81
C GLY A 61 -1.60 27.39 -30.63
N GLY A 62 -2.77 26.83 -30.35
CA GLY A 62 -3.03 25.96 -29.20
C GLY A 62 -2.18 24.69 -29.16
N ASP A 63 -1.74 24.20 -30.32
CA ASP A 63 -0.94 22.98 -30.43
C ASP A 63 0.58 23.23 -30.46
N ALA A 64 1.05 24.47 -30.67
CA ALA A 64 2.48 24.77 -30.80
C ALA A 64 3.19 24.74 -29.43
N PRO A 65 4.38 24.15 -29.25
CA PRO A 65 5.03 24.06 -27.93
C PRO A 65 5.14 25.41 -27.20
N ALA A 66 4.81 25.44 -25.92
CA ALA A 66 4.83 26.64 -25.10
C ALA A 66 5.46 26.44 -23.72
N LEU A 67 6.06 27.49 -23.18
CA LEU A 67 6.71 27.52 -21.87
C LEU A 67 6.29 28.75 -21.07
N LEU A 68 5.71 28.53 -19.90
CA LEU A 68 5.68 29.50 -18.80
C LEU A 68 6.90 29.25 -17.90
N PHE A 69 7.85 30.17 -17.92
CA PHE A 69 8.99 30.17 -17.03
C PHE A 69 8.71 31.02 -15.79
N ILE A 70 8.94 30.46 -14.61
CA ILE A 70 8.81 31.12 -13.31
C ILE A 70 10.23 31.34 -12.77
N PRO A 71 10.77 32.56 -12.80
CA PRO A 71 12.12 32.84 -12.30
C PRO A 71 12.25 32.54 -10.80
N ARG A 72 13.47 32.46 -10.29
CA ARG A 72 13.71 32.31 -8.84
C ARG A 72 13.00 33.40 -8.03
N GLY A 73 12.51 33.00 -6.87
CA GLY A 73 11.76 33.87 -5.97
C GLY A 73 10.75 33.08 -5.14
N VAL A 74 10.14 33.80 -4.20
CA VAL A 74 9.02 33.31 -3.42
C VAL A 74 7.81 34.14 -3.80
N TYR A 75 6.83 33.52 -4.45
CA TYR A 75 5.64 34.18 -4.95
C TYR A 75 4.51 33.95 -3.96
N VAL A 76 4.15 34.98 -3.19
CA VAL A 76 3.04 34.88 -2.24
C VAL A 76 1.73 34.90 -3.02
N VAL A 77 0.83 33.96 -2.79
CA VAL A 77 -0.44 33.83 -3.54
C VAL A 77 -1.61 33.55 -2.60
N GLY A 78 -2.81 33.42 -3.16
CA GLY A 78 -4.03 33.16 -2.41
C GLY A 78 -4.87 34.43 -2.24
N GLN A 79 -6.14 34.30 -2.60
CA GLN A 79 -7.16 35.32 -2.48
C GLN A 79 -8.48 34.65 -2.12
N GLN A 80 -9.18 35.18 -1.12
CA GLN A 80 -10.50 34.69 -0.72
C GLN A 80 -11.56 35.77 -0.91
N ALA A 81 -12.67 35.41 -1.54
CA ALA A 81 -13.81 36.29 -1.74
C ALA A 81 -15.05 35.72 -1.04
N VAL A 82 -15.97 36.60 -0.64
CA VAL A 82 -17.34 36.20 -0.30
C VAL A 82 -18.04 35.89 -1.61
N GLY A 83 -18.79 34.79 -1.68
CA GLY A 83 -19.51 34.43 -2.90
C GLY A 83 -20.49 33.28 -2.73
N PRO A 84 -21.15 32.85 -3.81
CA PRO A 84 -22.15 31.77 -3.77
C PRO A 84 -21.57 30.42 -3.34
N ASN A 85 -20.24 30.28 -3.36
CA ASN A 85 -19.54 29.07 -2.96
C ASN A 85 -19.16 29.07 -1.47
N GLY A 86 -19.28 30.21 -0.77
CA GLY A 86 -19.26 30.26 0.69
C GLY A 86 -18.76 31.55 1.33
N TYR A 87 -18.60 31.51 2.66
CA TYR A 87 -18.13 32.63 3.48
C TYR A 87 -16.83 33.24 2.96
N ARG A 88 -15.82 32.40 2.66
CA ARG A 88 -14.51 32.81 2.12
C ARG A 88 -14.00 31.79 1.12
N TRP A 89 -14.37 31.92 -0.14
CA TRP A 89 -13.95 30.99 -1.18
C TRP A 89 -12.62 31.40 -1.82
N GLY A 90 -11.65 30.49 -1.79
CA GLY A 90 -10.34 30.68 -2.40
C GLY A 90 -10.38 30.58 -3.93
N ALA A 91 -9.64 31.44 -4.62
CA ALA A 91 -9.41 31.33 -6.06
C ALA A 91 -8.23 30.39 -6.36
N ASP A 92 -8.34 29.62 -7.45
CA ASP A 92 -7.22 28.84 -7.96
C ASP A 92 -6.07 29.77 -8.40
N VAL A 93 -4.81 29.38 -8.17
CA VAL A 93 -3.65 30.22 -8.50
C VAL A 93 -3.38 30.17 -10.00
N LEU A 94 -3.26 28.97 -10.56
CA LEU A 94 -2.99 28.73 -11.98
C LEU A 94 -4.01 27.74 -12.57
N PRO A 95 -5.25 28.18 -12.86
CA PRO A 95 -6.27 27.35 -13.50
C PRO A 95 -6.05 27.26 -15.01
N LEU A 96 -5.50 26.14 -15.47
CA LEU A 96 -5.25 25.85 -16.89
C LEU A 96 -6.32 24.91 -17.45
N VAL A 97 -7.01 25.37 -18.49
CA VAL A 97 -8.14 24.66 -19.09
C VAL A 97 -7.90 24.49 -20.58
N GLY A 98 -7.99 23.26 -21.09
CA GLY A 98 -7.80 22.96 -22.51
C GLY A 98 -6.37 23.11 -23.01
N CYS A 99 -5.40 23.38 -22.14
CA CYS A 99 -4.03 23.69 -22.52
C CYS A 99 -3.33 22.46 -23.11
N ARG A 100 -2.62 22.67 -24.23
CA ARG A 100 -1.89 21.63 -24.95
C ARG A 100 -0.43 22.02 -25.15
N ASN A 101 0.47 21.03 -25.01
CA ASN A 101 1.92 21.15 -25.23
C ASN A 101 2.54 22.31 -24.43
N LEU A 102 2.15 22.43 -23.15
CA LEU A 102 2.57 23.51 -22.25
C LEU A 102 3.50 22.98 -21.17
N THR A 103 4.64 23.64 -20.99
CA THR A 103 5.49 23.46 -19.82
C THR A 103 5.34 24.66 -18.88
N VAL A 104 5.08 24.41 -17.60
CA VAL A 104 5.20 25.38 -16.50
C VAL A 104 6.43 24.99 -15.69
N ALA A 105 7.49 25.78 -15.75
CA ALA A 105 8.76 25.41 -15.13
C ALA A 105 9.31 26.54 -14.25
N GLY A 106 9.70 26.19 -13.03
CA GLY A 106 10.55 27.04 -12.20
C GLY A 106 12.02 26.96 -12.61
N ALA A 107 12.87 27.73 -11.93
CA ALA A 107 14.31 27.62 -12.10
C ALA A 107 14.88 26.38 -11.40
N ASP A 108 14.33 26.05 -10.24
CA ASP A 108 14.56 24.86 -9.42
C ASP A 108 13.60 24.88 -8.22
N SER A 109 13.20 23.71 -7.71
CA SER A 109 12.25 23.58 -6.61
C SER A 109 12.79 24.05 -5.25
N ALA A 110 14.10 24.23 -5.09
CA ALA A 110 14.69 24.73 -3.85
C ALA A 110 14.64 26.27 -3.74
N ARG A 111 14.54 26.99 -4.86
CA ARG A 111 14.61 28.46 -4.91
C ARG A 111 13.45 29.12 -5.67
N THR A 112 12.50 28.33 -6.15
CA THR A 112 11.30 28.81 -6.85
C THR A 112 10.08 28.27 -6.13
N GLU A 113 9.48 29.09 -5.28
CA GLU A 113 8.36 28.71 -4.42
C GLU A 113 7.10 29.52 -4.73
N ILE A 114 5.97 28.85 -4.92
CA ILE A 114 4.64 29.45 -4.91
C ILE A 114 4.04 29.17 -3.53
N ARG A 115 3.87 30.21 -2.71
CA ARG A 115 3.48 30.07 -1.30
C ARG A 115 2.18 30.79 -0.99
N TYR A 116 1.22 30.08 -0.41
CA TYR A 116 -0.02 30.69 0.04
C TYR A 116 0.20 31.70 1.18
N ALA A 117 -0.54 32.80 1.14
CA ALA A 117 -0.48 33.86 2.13
C ALA A 117 -0.86 33.36 3.52
N ALA A 118 -0.24 33.96 4.55
CA ALA A 118 -0.62 33.70 5.94
C ALA A 118 -2.06 34.15 6.23
N GLY A 119 -2.71 33.50 7.18
CA GLY A 119 -4.02 33.92 7.70
C GLY A 119 -5.23 33.61 6.81
N LEU A 120 -5.05 32.91 5.68
CA LEU A 120 -6.16 32.40 4.90
C LEU A 120 -7.03 31.48 5.77
N ARG A 121 -8.35 31.60 5.60
CA ARG A 121 -9.32 30.84 6.38
C ARG A 121 -9.57 29.47 5.75
N TYR A 122 -9.58 28.41 6.54
CA TYR A 122 -9.81 27.06 6.03
C TYR A 122 -10.71 26.25 6.97
N GLY A 123 -11.86 25.78 6.48
CA GLY A 123 -12.86 25.07 7.28
C GLY A 123 -14.15 25.88 7.51
N SER A 124 -14.88 25.55 8.56
CA SER A 124 -16.19 26.16 8.87
C SER A 124 -16.09 27.38 9.79
N PHE A 125 -16.70 28.48 9.37
CA PHE A 125 -16.79 29.73 10.12
C PHE A 125 -18.20 30.28 10.09
N ASP A 126 -18.65 30.85 11.21
CA ASP A 126 -19.93 31.54 11.28
C ASP A 126 -19.88 32.79 10.38
N PRO A 127 -20.74 32.90 9.36
CA PRO A 127 -20.68 34.01 8.42
C PRO A 127 -21.04 35.36 9.03
N ALA A 128 -21.85 35.39 10.10
CA ALA A 128 -22.26 36.63 10.77
C ALA A 128 -21.16 37.17 11.67
N THR A 129 -20.46 36.29 12.40
CA THR A 129 -19.45 36.70 13.39
C THR A 129 -18.01 36.56 12.92
N GLY A 130 -17.77 35.77 11.87
CA GLY A 130 -16.45 35.38 11.40
C GLY A 130 -15.68 34.50 12.40
N ARG A 131 -16.32 33.98 13.44
CA ARG A 131 -15.69 33.08 14.42
C ARG A 131 -15.68 31.65 13.90
N VAL A 132 -14.82 30.81 14.47
CA VAL A 132 -14.80 29.37 14.18
C VAL A 132 -16.18 28.79 14.51
N PHE A 133 -16.77 28.06 13.56
CA PHE A 133 -18.01 27.32 13.76
C PHE A 133 -17.70 25.83 13.85
N GLN A 134 -18.03 25.21 14.99
CA GLN A 134 -17.89 23.76 15.17
C GLN A 134 -19.25 23.11 14.86
N PRO A 135 -19.42 22.48 13.69
CA PRO A 135 -20.67 21.79 13.41
C PRO A 135 -20.86 20.60 14.38
N PRO A 136 -22.11 20.16 14.60
CA PRO A 136 -22.38 18.90 15.27
C PRO A 136 -21.62 17.74 14.61
N PRO A 137 -21.26 16.67 15.35
CA PRO A 137 -20.63 15.49 14.75
C PRO A 137 -21.45 14.92 13.61
N GLY A 138 -20.77 14.50 12.54
CA GLY A 138 -21.39 13.95 11.33
C GLY A 138 -21.11 14.79 10.08
N TYR A 139 -21.94 14.60 9.06
CA TYR A 139 -21.79 15.25 7.76
C TYR A 139 -22.27 16.71 7.79
N PHE A 140 -21.38 17.66 7.50
CA PHE A 140 -21.72 19.09 7.44
C PHE A 140 -21.18 19.78 6.19
N THR A 141 -22.06 20.36 5.36
CA THR A 141 -21.68 21.00 4.09
C THR A 141 -22.50 22.26 3.77
N ASP A 142 -22.92 23.04 4.77
CA ASP A 142 -23.64 24.30 4.54
C ASP A 142 -22.70 25.38 3.98
N ARG A 143 -22.82 25.68 2.68
CA ARG A 143 -21.91 26.56 1.93
C ARG A 143 -21.75 27.92 2.59
N ALA A 144 -22.76 28.43 3.30
CA ALA A 144 -22.65 29.70 4.00
C ALA A 144 -21.51 29.74 5.02
N TYR A 145 -21.02 28.61 5.51
CA TYR A 145 -19.94 28.51 6.50
C TYR A 145 -18.56 28.20 5.88
N ALA A 146 -18.49 27.90 4.59
CA ALA A 146 -17.29 27.38 3.95
C ALA A 146 -16.18 28.44 3.79
N ALA A 147 -14.97 28.11 4.23
CA ALA A 147 -13.75 28.81 3.84
C ALA A 147 -12.72 27.86 3.20
N SER A 148 -12.32 28.15 1.95
CA SER A 148 -11.44 27.28 1.15
C SER A 148 -10.19 28.01 0.68
N GLY A 149 -9.11 27.27 0.40
CA GLY A 149 -7.87 27.84 -0.17
C GLY A 149 -7.88 27.92 -1.70
N GLY A 150 -8.67 27.07 -2.37
CA GLY A 150 -8.55 26.86 -3.82
C GLY A 150 -7.35 25.97 -4.16
N THR A 151 -7.13 25.71 -5.45
CA THR A 151 -6.03 24.84 -5.92
C THR A 151 -4.87 25.67 -6.45
N CYS A 152 -3.62 25.27 -6.15
CA CYS A 152 -2.45 25.98 -6.67
C CYS A 152 -2.32 25.81 -8.20
N VAL A 153 -2.21 24.58 -8.68
CA VAL A 153 -2.20 24.28 -10.13
C VAL A 153 -3.37 23.37 -10.47
N ARG A 154 -4.30 23.88 -11.27
CA ARG A 154 -5.43 23.08 -11.76
C ARG A 154 -5.27 22.83 -13.26
N LEU A 155 -5.28 21.57 -13.65
CA LEU A 155 -5.17 21.11 -15.03
C LEU A 155 -6.49 20.43 -15.41
N GLU A 156 -7.29 21.11 -16.21
CA GLU A 156 -8.58 20.61 -16.67
C GLU A 156 -8.55 20.44 -18.19
N ARG A 157 -8.92 19.25 -18.69
CA ARG A 157 -8.98 18.97 -20.14
C ARG A 157 -7.67 19.31 -20.87
N CYS A 158 -6.55 19.11 -20.20
CA CYS A 158 -5.22 19.43 -20.72
C CYS A 158 -4.58 18.21 -21.40
N GLU A 159 -3.66 18.46 -22.33
CA GLU A 159 -2.88 17.42 -23.02
C GLU A 159 -1.40 17.77 -23.08
N ASN A 160 -0.52 16.82 -22.75
CA ASN A 160 0.94 17.00 -22.83
C ASN A 160 1.42 18.24 -22.05
N VAL A 161 1.01 18.33 -20.78
CA VAL A 161 1.38 19.42 -19.87
C VAL A 161 2.43 18.95 -18.88
N VAL A 162 3.50 19.73 -18.72
CA VAL A 162 4.57 19.47 -17.75
C VAL A 162 4.58 20.57 -16.70
N VAL A 163 4.56 20.22 -15.42
CA VAL A 163 4.87 21.13 -14.31
C VAL A 163 6.17 20.66 -13.68
N ALA A 164 7.19 21.51 -13.64
CA ALA A 164 8.51 21.08 -13.20
C ALA A 164 9.26 22.13 -12.37
N ASP A 165 10.17 21.65 -11.53
CA ASP A 165 11.20 22.47 -10.90
C ASP A 165 10.63 23.61 -10.00
N LEU A 166 9.56 23.29 -9.25
CA LEU A 166 8.82 24.22 -8.40
C LEU A 166 8.56 23.65 -7.01
N ALA A 167 8.59 24.50 -5.99
CA ALA A 167 7.93 24.24 -4.71
C ALA A 167 6.53 24.88 -4.71
N LEU A 168 5.52 24.09 -4.34
CA LEU A 168 4.16 24.53 -4.08
C LEU A 168 3.92 24.40 -2.58
N ASN A 169 3.65 25.51 -1.91
CA ASN A 169 3.54 25.56 -0.46
C ASN A 169 2.17 26.13 -0.04
N GLY A 170 1.31 25.27 0.51
CA GLY A 170 -0.01 25.68 1.01
C GLY A 170 0.02 26.48 2.31
N ASN A 171 1.19 26.62 2.95
CA ASN A 171 1.41 27.38 4.17
C ASN A 171 0.45 27.01 5.33
N SER A 172 0.09 25.73 5.42
CA SER A 172 -0.84 25.20 6.44
C SER A 172 -0.50 25.57 7.89
N PRO A 173 0.77 25.74 8.32
CA PRO A 173 1.08 26.15 9.68
C PRO A 173 0.55 27.54 10.07
N GLN A 174 0.29 28.40 9.08
CA GLN A 174 -0.09 29.82 9.26
C GLN A 174 -1.55 30.10 8.86
N LEU A 175 -2.36 29.08 8.61
CA LEU A 175 -3.78 29.24 8.31
C LEU A 175 -4.59 29.61 9.55
N ALA A 176 -5.65 30.38 9.35
CA ALA A 176 -6.75 30.48 10.30
C ALA A 176 -7.69 29.28 10.08
N VAL A 177 -7.59 28.25 10.92
CA VAL A 177 -8.39 27.01 10.73
C VAL A 177 -9.71 27.09 11.47
N GLY A 178 -10.80 26.77 10.78
CA GLY A 178 -12.17 26.72 11.27
C GLY A 178 -12.56 25.33 11.79
N GLY A 179 -13.86 25.08 11.92
CA GLY A 179 -14.38 23.75 12.28
C GLY A 179 -14.42 22.80 11.09
N ALA A 180 -14.92 21.59 11.36
CA ALA A 180 -15.02 20.52 10.37
C ALA A 180 -15.92 20.90 9.17
N TRP A 181 -15.67 20.27 8.02
CA TRP A 181 -16.44 20.38 6.79
C TRP A 181 -16.38 19.05 6.02
N GLY A 182 -17.54 18.50 5.65
CA GLY A 182 -17.68 17.15 5.10
C GLY A 182 -18.07 16.15 6.18
N ASP A 183 -17.72 14.89 5.98
CA ASP A 183 -17.91 13.80 6.95
C ASP A 183 -16.77 13.71 7.98
N THR A 184 -15.53 14.00 7.56
CA THR A 184 -14.34 13.76 8.35
C THR A 184 -13.28 14.86 8.15
N GLY A 185 -13.01 15.63 9.22
CA GLY A 185 -12.05 16.73 9.15
C GLY A 185 -12.55 17.90 8.30
N ILE A 186 -11.71 18.44 7.42
CA ILE A 186 -12.04 19.53 6.50
C ILE A 186 -11.77 19.05 5.07
N GLN A 187 -12.82 18.92 4.26
CA GLN A 187 -12.76 18.45 2.87
C GLN A 187 -12.95 19.55 1.81
N LEU A 188 -12.70 20.80 2.18
CA LEU A 188 -12.79 21.95 1.27
C LEU A 188 -11.58 22.01 0.32
N PRO A 189 -11.74 22.55 -0.91
CA PRO A 189 -10.63 22.70 -1.85
C PRO A 189 -9.46 23.47 -1.24
N PHE A 190 -8.31 22.79 -1.15
CA PHE A 190 -7.05 23.40 -0.77
C PHE A 190 -5.89 22.49 -1.18
N ASP A 191 -5.79 22.22 -2.49
CA ASP A 191 -4.82 21.25 -3.04
C ASP A 191 -3.63 21.93 -3.70
N GLY A 192 -2.50 21.24 -3.72
CA GLY A 192 -1.35 21.66 -4.52
C GLY A 192 -1.61 21.51 -6.01
N VAL A 193 -1.96 20.32 -6.45
CA VAL A 193 -2.25 20.04 -7.87
C VAL A 193 -3.58 19.31 -8.01
N PHE A 194 -4.45 19.77 -8.91
CA PHE A 194 -5.66 19.06 -9.28
C PHE A 194 -5.65 18.77 -10.78
N VAL A 195 -5.69 17.48 -11.15
CA VAL A 195 -5.75 17.02 -12.54
C VAL A 195 -7.11 16.42 -12.80
N THR A 196 -7.81 16.93 -13.80
CA THR A 196 -9.12 16.41 -14.21
C THR A 196 -9.29 16.43 -15.73
N ASP A 197 -9.97 15.40 -16.22
CA ASP A 197 -10.16 15.05 -17.63
C ASP A 197 -8.96 15.31 -18.55
N SER A 198 -7.74 15.06 -18.08
CA SER A 198 -6.49 15.42 -18.77
C SER A 198 -5.65 14.19 -19.16
N ARG A 199 -4.78 14.34 -20.17
CA ARG A 199 -3.84 13.29 -20.63
C ARG A 199 -2.41 13.81 -20.76
N GLY A 200 -1.43 12.92 -20.63
CA GLY A 200 -0.01 13.27 -20.82
C GLY A 200 0.48 14.33 -19.84
N VAL A 201 -0.04 14.35 -18.61
CA VAL A 201 0.39 15.29 -17.58
C VAL A 201 1.62 14.74 -16.87
N THR A 202 2.66 15.55 -16.72
CA THR A 202 3.86 15.19 -15.96
C THR A 202 4.16 16.21 -14.86
N LEU A 203 4.29 15.76 -13.61
CA LEU A 203 4.88 16.52 -12.52
C LEU A 203 6.31 16.03 -12.30
N ARG A 204 7.31 16.91 -12.40
CA ARG A 204 8.72 16.49 -12.35
C ARG A 204 9.57 17.39 -11.46
N ARG A 205 10.26 16.81 -10.48
CA ARG A 205 11.09 17.55 -9.52
C ARG A 205 10.33 18.68 -8.84
N VAL A 206 9.08 18.40 -8.45
CA VAL A 206 8.25 19.33 -7.68
C VAL A 206 8.25 18.95 -6.21
N ALA A 207 8.16 19.95 -5.34
CA ALA A 207 7.94 19.77 -3.90
C ALA A 207 6.58 20.36 -3.56
N VAL A 208 5.59 19.53 -3.21
CA VAL A 208 4.22 19.95 -2.96
C VAL A 208 3.90 19.69 -1.50
N HIS A 209 3.75 20.74 -0.70
CA HIS A 209 3.70 20.56 0.74
C HIS A 209 2.84 21.57 1.49
N HIS A 210 2.45 21.19 2.69
CA HIS A 210 1.73 22.05 3.63
C HIS A 210 0.39 22.58 3.08
N PHE A 211 -0.28 21.82 2.22
CA PHE A 211 -1.64 22.11 1.79
C PHE A 211 -2.68 21.72 2.83
N GLY A 212 -3.84 22.41 2.84
CA GLY A 212 -4.90 22.15 3.80
C GLY A 212 -5.62 20.81 3.56
N ARG A 213 -5.74 20.42 2.28
CA ARG A 213 -6.33 19.16 1.83
C ARG A 213 -5.25 18.24 1.26
N ASP A 214 -5.13 18.10 -0.06
CA ASP A 214 -4.23 17.13 -0.67
C ASP A 214 -2.99 17.80 -1.28
N GLY A 215 -1.88 17.07 -1.34
CA GLY A 215 -0.75 17.48 -2.16
C GLY A 215 -1.15 17.51 -3.63
N ALA A 216 -1.64 16.38 -4.12
CA ALA A 216 -2.24 16.27 -5.46
C ALA A 216 -3.51 15.41 -5.47
N GLN A 217 -4.40 15.70 -6.41
CA GLN A 217 -5.55 14.83 -6.72
C GLN A 217 -5.67 14.64 -8.24
N VAL A 218 -5.91 13.40 -8.65
CA VAL A 218 -6.23 13.02 -10.03
C VAL A 218 -7.64 12.45 -10.08
N LEU A 219 -8.54 13.19 -10.73
CA LEU A 219 -9.94 12.85 -10.94
C LEU A 219 -10.28 13.02 -12.42
N ASN A 220 -9.94 12.02 -13.21
CA ASN A 220 -10.32 11.90 -14.61
C ASN A 220 -11.55 10.98 -14.73
N HIS A 221 -12.50 11.36 -15.58
CA HIS A 221 -13.64 10.54 -15.98
C HIS A 221 -13.52 10.09 -17.45
N LEU A 222 -12.29 9.99 -17.94
CA LEU A 222 -12.01 9.69 -19.34
C LEU A 222 -12.18 8.20 -19.67
N ALA A 223 -11.84 7.32 -18.73
CA ALA A 223 -12.09 5.89 -18.86
C ALA A 223 -13.54 5.55 -18.48
N THR A 224 -14.20 4.70 -19.26
CA THR A 224 -15.61 4.33 -19.02
C THR A 224 -15.77 3.07 -18.15
N GLY A 225 -14.66 2.44 -17.73
CA GLY A 225 -14.65 1.29 -16.83
C GLY A 225 -13.31 0.54 -16.82
N LEU A 226 -13.15 -0.44 -15.94
CA LEU A 226 -11.88 -1.16 -15.72
C LEU A 226 -11.30 -1.89 -16.94
N ALA A 227 -12.13 -2.26 -17.91
CA ALA A 227 -11.69 -2.92 -19.14
C ALA A 227 -11.23 -1.94 -20.22
N ASP A 228 -11.35 -0.63 -20.00
CA ASP A 228 -10.95 0.39 -20.95
C ASP A 228 -9.42 0.36 -21.18
N PRO A 229 -8.96 0.08 -22.42
CA PRO A 229 -7.54 0.02 -22.73
C PRO A 229 -6.88 1.41 -22.74
N ALA A 230 -7.66 2.50 -22.77
CA ALA A 230 -7.12 3.84 -22.80
C ALA A 230 -6.25 4.10 -21.56
N ARG A 231 -5.13 4.78 -21.79
CA ARG A 231 -4.21 5.22 -20.74
C ARG A 231 -4.05 6.73 -20.87
N GLU A 232 -4.26 7.41 -19.77
CA GLU A 232 -4.19 8.87 -19.66
C GLU A 232 -2.75 9.33 -19.49
N ASN A 233 -1.83 8.44 -19.10
CA ASN A 233 -0.39 8.69 -19.03
C ASN A 233 -0.05 9.89 -18.12
N ILE A 234 -0.55 9.83 -16.88
CA ILE A 234 -0.24 10.81 -15.83
C ILE A 234 1.03 10.36 -15.10
N ARG A 235 2.05 11.20 -14.99
CA ARG A 235 3.38 10.83 -14.48
C ARG A 235 3.90 11.76 -13.41
N PHE A 236 4.31 11.24 -12.27
CA PHE A 236 5.01 11.99 -11.23
C PHE A 236 6.45 11.45 -11.13
N GLU A 237 7.45 12.33 -11.24
CA GLU A 237 8.86 11.94 -11.34
C GLU A 237 9.71 12.73 -10.35
N ASN A 238 10.45 12.03 -9.48
CA ASN A 238 11.42 12.63 -8.56
C ASN A 238 10.83 13.78 -7.73
N SER A 239 9.61 13.60 -7.20
CA SER A 239 8.82 14.66 -6.57
C SER A 239 8.40 14.30 -5.15
N THR A 240 8.14 15.29 -4.31
CA THR A 240 7.71 15.10 -2.91
C THR A 240 6.35 15.71 -2.65
N PHE A 241 5.53 15.03 -1.84
CA PHE A 241 4.16 15.39 -1.51
C PHE A 241 3.96 15.28 0.00
N ASP A 242 4.60 16.17 0.76
CA ASP A 242 4.78 15.98 2.20
C ASP A 242 4.01 17.01 3.04
N TYR A 243 3.67 16.66 4.29
CA TYR A 243 3.09 17.59 5.27
C TYR A 243 1.73 18.21 4.90
N ASN A 244 0.99 17.59 3.98
CA ASN A 244 -0.36 18.01 3.60
C ASN A 244 -1.39 17.57 4.66
N GLY A 245 -2.53 18.25 4.75
CA GLY A 245 -3.51 18.05 5.83
C GLY A 245 -4.33 16.76 5.73
N ARG A 246 -4.58 16.27 4.51
CA ARG A 246 -5.45 15.11 4.24
C ARG A 246 -4.74 13.97 3.49
N GLN A 247 -4.16 14.17 2.30
CA GLN A 247 -3.22 13.18 1.75
C GLN A 247 -2.09 13.79 0.94
N GLY A 248 -1.03 13.02 0.69
CA GLY A 248 -0.03 13.36 -0.31
C GLY A 248 -0.61 13.30 -1.71
N LEU A 249 -1.35 12.23 -2.03
CA LEU A 249 -1.98 12.02 -3.34
C LEU A 249 -3.33 11.29 -3.23
N SER A 250 -4.34 11.83 -3.91
CA SER A 250 -5.64 11.18 -4.15
C SER A 250 -5.76 10.71 -5.59
N LEU A 251 -6.08 9.44 -5.79
CA LEU A 251 -6.37 8.85 -7.10
C LEU A 251 -7.82 8.39 -7.11
N THR A 252 -8.70 9.27 -7.62
CA THR A 252 -10.16 9.08 -7.57
C THR A 252 -10.78 8.74 -8.92
N GLY A 253 -10.03 8.95 -10.01
CA GLY A 253 -10.32 8.42 -11.34
C GLY A 253 -9.10 8.57 -12.23
N VAL A 254 -8.50 7.48 -12.69
CA VAL A 254 -7.35 7.52 -13.60
C VAL A 254 -7.04 6.15 -14.18
N HIS A 255 -6.76 6.09 -15.47
CA HIS A 255 -6.15 4.92 -16.10
C HIS A 255 -4.73 5.23 -16.57
N GLY A 256 -3.72 4.47 -16.11
CA GLY A 256 -2.33 4.68 -16.54
C GLY A 256 -1.64 5.82 -15.82
N PHE A 257 -1.64 5.78 -14.49
CA PHE A 257 -0.84 6.65 -13.63
C PHE A 257 0.51 6.00 -13.31
N ARG A 258 1.58 6.80 -13.25
CA ARG A 258 2.89 6.33 -12.82
C ARG A 258 3.59 7.34 -11.90
N ALA A 259 4.15 6.86 -10.81
CA ALA A 259 5.05 7.62 -9.95
C ALA A 259 6.43 6.93 -9.88
N ASP A 260 7.49 7.65 -10.19
CA ASP A 260 8.88 7.18 -10.14
C ASP A 260 9.69 8.01 -9.15
N HIS A 261 10.24 7.35 -8.13
CA HIS A 261 11.11 7.96 -7.11
C HIS A 261 10.45 9.15 -6.39
N CYS A 262 9.18 8.99 -6.00
CA CYS A 262 8.41 10.03 -5.30
C CYS A 262 8.26 9.74 -3.80
N SER A 263 8.06 10.79 -3.00
CA SER A 263 7.66 10.70 -1.60
C SER A 263 6.22 11.18 -1.41
N PHE A 264 5.43 10.41 -0.68
CA PHE A 264 4.10 10.75 -0.19
C PHE A 264 4.07 10.53 1.32
N SER A 265 4.83 11.36 2.05
CA SER A 265 5.19 11.11 3.45
C SER A 265 4.77 12.25 4.37
N HIS A 266 4.72 11.98 5.67
CA HIS A 266 4.49 13.01 6.69
C HIS A 266 3.20 13.82 6.55
N THR A 267 2.19 13.33 5.81
CA THR A 267 0.85 13.90 5.80
C THR A 267 0.33 14.01 7.24
N ALA A 268 -0.33 15.12 7.55
CA ALA A 268 -0.87 15.46 8.86
C ALA A 268 0.19 15.45 9.99
N ARG A 269 1.43 15.84 9.66
CA ARG A 269 2.50 16.09 10.63
C ARG A 269 2.83 17.56 10.84
N ALA A 270 2.32 18.46 9.99
CA ALA A 270 2.53 19.89 10.15
C ALA A 270 1.68 20.44 11.31
N ARG A 271 2.34 21.03 12.32
CA ARG A 271 1.65 21.74 13.39
C ARG A 271 1.14 23.08 12.88
N ASN A 272 -0.15 23.35 13.09
CA ASN A 272 -0.73 24.66 12.85
C ASN A 272 -0.69 25.47 14.16
N ALA A 273 -0.16 26.68 14.09
CA ALA A 273 0.03 27.54 15.26
C ALA A 273 -1.31 27.96 15.88
N GLY A 274 -2.31 28.28 15.06
CA GLY A 274 -3.65 28.67 15.51
C GLY A 274 -4.44 27.54 16.18
N LEU A 275 -4.19 26.29 15.79
CA LEU A 275 -4.83 25.10 16.39
C LEU A 275 -4.07 24.55 17.61
N GLY A 276 -2.78 24.83 17.75
CA GLY A 276 -1.90 24.20 18.76
C GLY A 276 -1.65 22.69 18.53
N ARG A 277 -2.15 22.13 17.43
CA ARG A 277 -2.04 20.71 17.04
C ARG A 277 -1.75 20.57 15.55
N VAL A 278 -1.54 19.33 15.09
CA VAL A 278 -1.40 19.06 13.66
C VAL A 278 -2.70 19.35 12.92
N LEU A 279 -2.61 19.91 11.71
CA LEU A 279 -3.74 19.96 10.80
C LEU A 279 -3.95 18.55 10.24
N PHE A 280 -5.14 17.99 10.46
CA PHE A 280 -5.45 16.60 10.15
C PHE A 280 -6.88 16.52 9.62
N SER A 281 -7.04 15.86 8.47
CA SER A 281 -8.33 15.39 7.95
C SER A 281 -8.16 13.94 7.50
N ASN A 282 -9.16 13.09 7.74
CA ASN A 282 -9.08 11.69 7.30
C ASN A 282 -9.10 11.60 5.76
N PRO A 283 -8.45 10.59 5.17
CA PRO A 283 -7.71 9.52 5.84
C PRO A 283 -6.33 9.91 6.40
N ALA A 284 -5.81 11.11 6.12
CA ALA A 284 -4.45 11.54 6.51
C ALA A 284 -3.34 10.69 5.84
N ALA A 285 -3.62 10.12 4.67
CA ALA A 285 -2.77 9.09 4.05
C ALA A 285 -1.57 9.65 3.28
N GLY A 286 -0.60 8.79 2.96
CA GLY A 286 0.39 9.10 1.93
C GLY A 286 -0.30 9.13 0.57
N VAL A 287 -0.86 7.98 0.18
CA VAL A 287 -1.65 7.84 -1.04
C VAL A 287 -3.00 7.20 -0.73
N ASP A 288 -4.04 7.78 -1.31
CA ASP A 288 -5.41 7.33 -1.24
C ASP A 288 -5.90 6.92 -2.63
N VAL A 289 -6.23 5.63 -2.78
CA VAL A 289 -6.78 5.03 -4.00
C VAL A 289 -8.24 4.73 -3.76
N GLU A 290 -9.07 5.73 -4.02
CA GLU A 290 -10.49 5.75 -3.70
C GLU A 290 -11.29 6.16 -4.95
N PRO A 291 -11.75 5.21 -5.78
CA PRO A 291 -12.54 5.55 -6.97
C PRO A 291 -13.88 6.22 -6.61
N GLU A 292 -13.89 7.55 -6.53
CA GLU A 292 -15.05 8.40 -6.26
C GLU A 292 -15.68 8.87 -7.58
N GLY A 293 -16.62 8.10 -8.12
CA GLY A 293 -17.32 8.45 -9.36
C GLY A 293 -16.53 8.15 -10.65
N GLY A 294 -15.37 7.49 -10.54
CA GLY A 294 -14.58 6.98 -11.65
C GLY A 294 -14.09 5.54 -11.42
N THR A 295 -13.20 5.07 -12.30
CA THR A 295 -12.40 3.84 -12.11
C THR A 295 -10.93 4.18 -12.04
N VAL A 296 -10.17 3.36 -11.31
CA VAL A 296 -8.74 3.57 -11.10
C VAL A 296 -7.98 2.33 -11.51
N ALA A 297 -7.20 2.39 -12.58
CA ALA A 297 -6.49 1.20 -13.06
C ALA A 297 -5.12 1.50 -13.66
N HIS A 298 -4.27 0.47 -13.71
CA HIS A 298 -2.94 0.54 -14.33
C HIS A 298 -2.06 1.59 -13.65
N LEU A 299 -1.98 1.48 -12.32
CA LEU A 299 -1.14 2.33 -11.51
C LEU A 299 0.22 1.67 -11.32
N ALA A 300 1.29 2.46 -11.42
CA ALA A 300 2.64 2.02 -11.10
C ALA A 300 3.34 2.99 -10.16
N PHE A 301 3.82 2.49 -9.02
CA PHE A 301 4.71 3.22 -8.12
C PHE A 301 6.05 2.50 -8.10
N VAL A 302 7.14 3.21 -8.42
CA VAL A 302 8.49 2.62 -8.52
C VAL A 302 9.45 3.40 -7.65
N GLY A 303 10.06 2.75 -6.66
CA GLY A 303 11.01 3.38 -5.76
C GLY A 303 10.40 4.49 -4.89
N CYS A 304 9.10 4.42 -4.59
CA CYS A 304 8.38 5.45 -3.85
C CYS A 304 8.38 5.22 -2.33
N CYS A 305 8.18 6.29 -1.57
CA CYS A 305 8.11 6.28 -0.11
C CYS A 305 6.73 6.74 0.41
N PHE A 306 6.20 6.02 1.39
CA PHE A 306 4.92 6.27 2.06
C PHE A 306 5.13 6.19 3.59
N VAL A 307 5.75 7.22 4.17
CA VAL A 307 6.40 7.11 5.48
C VAL A 307 5.82 8.10 6.50
N ASP A 308 5.55 7.61 7.72
CA ASP A 308 5.18 8.41 8.90
C ASP A 308 4.02 9.40 8.66
N ASN A 309 3.03 8.97 7.87
CA ASN A 309 1.78 9.69 7.69
C ASN A 309 0.91 9.62 8.96
N GLY A 310 0.09 10.64 9.20
CA GLY A 310 -0.90 10.64 10.28
C GLY A 310 -1.92 9.52 10.13
N GLY A 311 -2.30 9.27 8.89
CA GLY A 311 -3.07 8.13 8.42
C GLY A 311 -2.20 7.02 7.85
N GLN A 312 -2.79 6.23 6.97
CA GLN A 312 -2.12 5.08 6.37
C GLN A 312 -1.01 5.51 5.40
N GLY A 313 0.02 4.69 5.22
CA GLY A 313 0.99 4.90 4.13
C GLY A 313 0.27 4.88 2.77
N LEU A 314 -0.44 3.80 2.52
CA LEU A 314 -1.32 3.60 1.37
C LEU A 314 -2.70 3.16 1.87
N VAL A 315 -3.76 3.79 1.38
CA VAL A 315 -5.13 3.32 1.60
C VAL A 315 -5.82 3.09 0.27
N SER A 316 -6.52 1.96 0.18
CA SER A 316 -7.52 1.69 -0.85
C SER A 316 -8.66 0.98 -0.15
N ASP A 317 -9.58 1.78 0.37
CA ASP A 317 -10.71 1.28 1.11
C ASP A 317 -11.97 1.25 0.25
N ARG A 318 -12.73 0.17 0.38
CA ARG A 318 -14.13 0.11 -0.02
C ARG A 318 -14.81 -0.91 0.87
N PRO A 319 -15.97 -0.58 1.47
CA PRO A 319 -16.70 -1.52 2.31
C PRO A 319 -16.97 -2.85 1.58
N ALA A 320 -16.88 -3.96 2.30
CA ALA A 320 -17.31 -5.25 1.75
C ALA A 320 -18.81 -5.20 1.41
N GLY A 321 -19.14 -5.64 0.20
CA GLY A 321 -20.50 -5.64 -0.34
C GLY A 321 -20.49 -5.96 -1.84
N SER A 322 -21.67 -5.95 -2.46
CA SER A 322 -21.87 -6.25 -3.89
C SER A 322 -21.38 -5.15 -4.85
N HIS A 323 -20.51 -4.26 -4.39
CA HIS A 323 -19.98 -3.22 -5.26
C HIS A 323 -19.06 -3.83 -6.30
N PRO A 324 -19.24 -3.50 -7.59
CA PRO A 324 -18.32 -3.97 -8.62
C PRO A 324 -16.91 -3.44 -8.32
N PRO A 325 -15.85 -4.20 -8.65
CA PRO A 325 -14.49 -3.69 -8.60
C PRO A 325 -14.39 -2.35 -9.31
N ALA A 326 -13.73 -1.38 -8.66
CA ALA A 326 -13.41 -0.09 -9.27
C ALA A 326 -11.91 0.18 -9.33
N THR A 327 -11.11 -0.83 -8.95
CA THR A 327 -9.65 -0.84 -9.05
C THR A 327 -9.14 -2.09 -9.77
N ALA A 328 -8.07 -1.95 -10.56
CA ALA A 328 -7.35 -3.05 -11.17
C ALA A 328 -5.90 -2.69 -11.50
N ASP A 329 -5.01 -3.69 -11.52
CA ASP A 329 -3.61 -3.52 -11.95
C ASP A 329 -2.88 -2.36 -11.24
N VAL A 330 -2.82 -2.45 -9.91
CA VAL A 330 -2.08 -1.50 -9.07
C VAL A 330 -0.76 -2.15 -8.65
N ARG A 331 0.37 -1.58 -9.09
CA ARG A 331 1.70 -2.15 -8.86
C ARG A 331 2.57 -1.20 -8.06
N LEU A 332 3.20 -1.74 -7.02
CA LEU A 332 4.22 -1.07 -6.23
C LEU A 332 5.52 -1.88 -6.35
N VAL A 333 6.60 -1.25 -6.79
CA VAL A 333 7.89 -1.89 -7.06
C VAL A 333 8.99 -1.14 -6.33
N ASP A 334 9.78 -1.86 -5.52
CA ASP A 334 10.89 -1.30 -4.74
C ASP A 334 10.48 -0.15 -3.80
N CYS A 335 9.21 -0.13 -3.38
CA CYS A 335 8.65 0.92 -2.52
C CYS A 335 8.92 0.67 -1.03
N THR A 336 8.88 1.74 -0.23
CA THR A 336 8.93 1.67 1.23
C THR A 336 7.66 2.25 1.85
N LEU A 337 6.96 1.45 2.65
CA LEU A 337 5.77 1.84 3.40
C LEU A 337 6.08 1.74 4.88
N TRP A 338 5.81 2.78 5.67
CA TRP A 338 6.15 2.82 7.09
C TRP A 338 5.07 3.51 7.93
N GLY A 339 4.28 2.71 8.65
CA GLY A 339 3.22 3.19 9.53
C GLY A 339 3.68 3.32 10.99
N THR A 340 3.48 4.49 11.59
CA THR A 340 3.90 4.82 12.99
C THR A 340 2.72 5.18 13.89
N THR A 341 1.71 5.87 13.36
CA THR A 341 0.45 6.21 14.06
C THR A 341 -0.77 5.56 13.45
N ASN A 342 -0.64 5.04 12.24
CA ASN A 342 -1.64 4.26 11.53
C ASN A 342 -0.95 3.16 10.70
N TRP A 343 -1.72 2.37 9.97
CA TRP A 343 -1.24 1.21 9.22
C TRP A 343 -0.25 1.59 8.11
N SER A 344 0.67 0.69 7.79
CA SER A 344 1.57 0.90 6.64
C SER A 344 0.79 0.86 5.33
N ALA A 345 -0.17 -0.07 5.25
CA ALA A 345 -1.13 -0.11 4.15
C ALA A 345 -2.46 -0.71 4.60
N TRP A 346 -3.56 -0.14 4.10
CA TRP A 346 -4.93 -0.64 4.22
C TRP A 346 -5.46 -0.89 2.81
N VAL A 347 -5.66 -2.15 2.44
CA VAL A 347 -6.09 -2.50 1.08
C VAL A 347 -7.25 -3.48 1.16
N THR A 348 -8.45 -3.05 0.77
CA THR A 348 -9.64 -3.91 0.68
C THR A 348 -10.12 -4.09 -0.76
N GLN A 349 -9.62 -3.29 -1.70
CA GLN A 349 -9.94 -3.39 -3.12
C GLN A 349 -8.94 -4.30 -3.92
N PRO A 350 -9.36 -4.88 -5.06
CA PRO A 350 -8.57 -5.90 -5.76
C PRO A 350 -7.46 -5.33 -6.65
N GLY A 351 -6.61 -6.23 -7.15
CA GLY A 351 -5.64 -5.94 -8.21
C GLY A 351 -4.30 -5.38 -7.75
N PHE A 352 -4.01 -5.41 -6.44
CA PHE A 352 -2.77 -4.90 -5.87
C PHE A 352 -1.63 -5.92 -5.93
N THR A 353 -0.46 -5.49 -6.41
CA THR A 353 0.78 -6.26 -6.44
C THR A 353 1.93 -5.44 -5.89
N PHE A 354 2.64 -6.00 -4.91
CA PHE A 354 3.82 -5.43 -4.29
C PHE A 354 5.04 -6.29 -4.67
N GLU A 355 6.07 -5.67 -5.22
CA GLU A 355 7.29 -6.33 -5.71
C GLU A 355 8.51 -5.68 -5.04
N ASN A 356 9.29 -6.48 -4.31
CA ASN A 356 10.50 -6.05 -3.61
C ASN A 356 10.31 -4.87 -2.63
N CYS A 357 9.08 -4.69 -2.13
CA CYS A 357 8.74 -3.62 -1.21
C CYS A 357 9.22 -3.90 0.21
N ARG A 358 9.43 -2.83 0.98
CA ARG A 358 9.67 -2.85 2.43
C ARG A 358 8.42 -2.31 3.14
N VAL A 359 7.84 -3.11 4.01
CA VAL A 359 6.65 -2.76 4.80
C VAL A 359 7.04 -2.76 6.27
N TYR A 360 7.06 -1.57 6.86
CA TYR A 360 7.47 -1.35 8.24
C TYR A 360 6.29 -0.99 9.15
N GLY A 361 5.82 -1.96 9.92
CA GLY A 361 4.52 -1.93 10.61
C GLY A 361 3.50 -2.83 9.93
N ALA A 362 2.22 -2.68 10.26
CA ALA A 362 1.20 -3.60 9.78
C ALA A 362 0.68 -3.27 8.37
N PHE A 363 0.58 -4.31 7.54
CA PHE A 363 -0.36 -4.37 6.42
C PHE A 363 -1.69 -4.95 6.92
N VAL A 364 -2.83 -4.35 6.55
CA VAL A 364 -4.14 -4.79 7.03
C VAL A 364 -5.16 -5.11 5.92
N HIS A 365 -6.06 -6.04 6.24
CA HIS A 365 -7.10 -6.63 5.41
C HIS A 365 -6.56 -7.51 4.27
N GLY A 366 -6.46 -6.97 3.06
CA GLY A 366 -6.55 -7.72 1.81
C GLY A 366 -7.95 -7.59 1.20
N CYS A 367 -8.11 -8.04 -0.05
CA CYS A 367 -9.37 -7.90 -0.78
C CYS A 367 -10.18 -9.19 -0.85
N ALA A 368 -11.49 -9.06 -1.03
CA ALA A 368 -12.41 -10.18 -1.32
C ALA A 368 -12.32 -10.60 -2.80
N ALA A 369 -11.13 -10.99 -3.26
CA ALA A 369 -10.86 -11.28 -4.67
C ALA A 369 -11.76 -12.40 -5.22
N ALA A 370 -12.43 -12.17 -6.35
CA ALA A 370 -13.20 -13.19 -7.05
C ALA A 370 -12.28 -14.16 -7.82
N THR A 371 -11.14 -13.66 -8.30
CA THR A 371 -10.16 -14.43 -9.08
C THR A 371 -8.75 -14.36 -8.49
N ALA A 372 -7.86 -15.25 -8.91
CA ALA A 372 -6.46 -15.21 -8.50
C ALA A 372 -5.70 -13.95 -8.98
N ALA A 373 -6.16 -13.31 -10.07
CA ALA A 373 -5.57 -12.09 -10.60
C ALA A 373 -5.96 -10.85 -9.77
N GLU A 374 -7.13 -10.88 -9.14
CA GLU A 374 -7.63 -9.82 -8.27
C GLU A 374 -7.03 -9.86 -6.86
N ALA A 375 -6.55 -11.02 -6.41
CA ALA A 375 -5.97 -11.17 -5.08
C ALA A 375 -4.77 -10.25 -4.88
N THR A 376 -4.61 -9.73 -3.66
CA THR A 376 -3.40 -8.98 -3.29
C THR A 376 -2.19 -9.90 -3.30
N ARG A 377 -1.11 -9.48 -3.96
CA ARG A 377 0.12 -10.27 -4.16
C ARG A 377 1.34 -9.55 -3.63
N PHE A 378 2.25 -10.31 -3.04
CA PHE A 378 3.56 -9.85 -2.58
C PHE A 378 4.65 -10.76 -3.16
N VAL A 379 5.68 -10.17 -3.76
CA VAL A 379 6.80 -10.89 -4.38
C VAL A 379 8.10 -10.26 -3.89
N GLY A 380 8.95 -11.02 -3.19
CA GLY A 380 10.24 -10.53 -2.70
C GLY A 380 10.13 -9.45 -1.61
N CYS A 381 8.95 -9.24 -1.02
CA CYS A 381 8.74 -8.18 -0.05
C CYS A 381 9.31 -8.54 1.33
N THR A 382 9.74 -7.51 2.07
CA THR A 382 10.14 -7.62 3.48
C THR A 382 9.13 -6.92 4.37
N PHE A 383 8.66 -7.62 5.39
CA PHE A 383 7.81 -7.10 6.46
C PHE A 383 8.61 -7.08 7.75
N GLU A 384 8.63 -5.96 8.46
CA GLU A 384 9.40 -5.81 9.70
C GLU A 384 8.75 -4.77 10.62
N ASP A 385 8.84 -4.93 11.93
CA ASP A 385 8.33 -3.99 12.94
C ASP A 385 9.43 -3.02 13.40
N ARG A 386 10.21 -2.54 12.43
CA ARG A 386 11.32 -1.62 12.65
C ARG A 386 10.80 -0.25 13.10
N SER A 387 11.41 0.32 14.13
CA SER A 387 11.08 1.67 14.60
C SER A 387 11.56 2.75 13.62
N TYR A 388 10.72 3.77 13.40
CA TYR A 388 11.04 4.96 12.60
C TYR A 388 11.42 6.13 13.51
N ALA A 389 12.64 6.65 13.42
CA ALA A 389 13.09 7.80 14.23
C ALA A 389 12.79 7.64 15.73
N GLY A 390 12.98 6.43 16.27
CA GLY A 390 12.70 6.09 17.67
C GLY A 390 11.23 5.78 17.99
N ARG A 391 10.30 5.98 17.04
CA ARG A 391 8.89 5.60 17.18
C ARG A 391 8.68 4.15 16.77
N PRO A 392 8.02 3.31 17.58
CA PRO A 392 7.64 1.97 17.16
C PRO A 392 6.79 1.99 15.88
N ALA A 393 6.93 0.98 15.04
CA ALA A 393 5.98 0.77 13.96
C ALA A 393 4.61 0.36 14.54
N LEU A 394 3.51 0.79 13.90
CA LEU A 394 2.18 0.46 14.39
C LEU A 394 1.77 -0.96 14.00
N GLY A 395 1.20 -1.66 15.00
CA GLY A 395 0.24 -2.74 14.82
C GLY A 395 0.53 -3.96 15.68
N PRO A 396 -0.50 -4.77 16.02
CA PRO A 396 -0.31 -5.97 16.81
C PRO A 396 0.49 -7.07 16.08
N GLY A 397 0.65 -6.97 14.76
CA GLY A 397 1.59 -7.77 13.97
C GLY A 397 1.84 -7.18 12.59
N LEU A 398 2.75 -7.79 11.82
CA LEU A 398 3.20 -7.27 10.51
C LEU A 398 2.14 -7.39 9.40
N LEU A 399 1.23 -8.35 9.55
CA LEU A 399 0.10 -8.53 8.64
C LEU A 399 -1.13 -8.97 9.42
N LEU A 400 -2.24 -8.28 9.19
CA LEU A 400 -3.51 -8.57 9.82
C LEU A 400 -4.57 -8.67 8.74
N SER A 401 -4.89 -9.89 8.32
CA SER A 401 -6.11 -10.10 7.54
C SER A 401 -7.26 -10.39 8.47
N ASP A 402 -8.44 -9.96 8.06
CA ASP A 402 -9.70 -10.33 8.64
C ASP A 402 -10.48 -11.21 7.66
N ARG A 403 -11.73 -11.49 8.00
CA ARG A 403 -12.63 -12.28 7.14
C ARG A 403 -13.01 -11.57 5.84
N HIS A 404 -12.34 -10.51 5.41
CA HIS A 404 -12.60 -9.86 4.12
C HIS A 404 -11.61 -10.33 3.05
N ALA A 405 -10.44 -10.84 3.43
CA ALA A 405 -9.39 -11.19 2.48
C ALA A 405 -9.57 -12.60 1.90
N ARG A 406 -9.49 -12.70 0.57
CA ARG A 406 -9.55 -13.97 -0.17
C ARG A 406 -8.28 -14.13 -1.01
N GLY A 407 -7.58 -15.24 -0.83
CA GLY A 407 -6.54 -15.65 -1.78
C GLY A 407 -5.23 -14.86 -1.74
N LEU A 408 -4.87 -14.21 -0.62
CA LEU A 408 -3.59 -13.49 -0.47
C LEU A 408 -2.39 -14.37 -0.88
N ARG A 409 -1.43 -13.80 -1.61
CA ARG A 409 -0.27 -14.53 -2.12
C ARG A 409 1.05 -13.88 -1.74
N PHE A 410 1.98 -14.69 -1.25
CA PHE A 410 3.33 -14.30 -0.87
C PHE A 410 4.33 -15.22 -1.57
N ALA A 411 5.29 -14.64 -2.29
CA ALA A 411 6.33 -15.39 -2.99
C ALA A 411 7.71 -14.81 -2.66
N GLY A 412 8.57 -15.60 -2.02
CA GLY A 412 9.91 -15.14 -1.63
C GLY A 412 9.92 -14.02 -0.60
N CYS A 413 8.82 -13.85 0.16
CA CYS A 413 8.72 -12.78 1.15
C CYS A 413 9.45 -13.13 2.45
N ARG A 414 9.94 -12.11 3.14
CA ARG A 414 10.59 -12.21 4.45
C ARG A 414 9.77 -11.46 5.49
N PHE A 415 9.53 -12.08 6.64
CA PHE A 415 8.81 -11.49 7.78
C PHE A 415 9.73 -11.51 9.00
N VAL A 416 9.94 -10.36 9.62
CA VAL A 416 10.88 -10.18 10.75
C VAL A 416 10.16 -9.51 11.91
N ALA A 417 9.85 -10.28 12.96
CA ALA A 417 9.23 -9.76 14.18
C ALA A 417 10.30 -9.51 15.25
N THR A 418 10.49 -8.24 15.62
CA THR A 418 11.42 -7.77 16.64
C THR A 418 10.71 -7.41 17.95
N HIS A 419 9.45 -6.96 17.87
CA HIS A 419 8.66 -6.47 18.99
C HIS A 419 7.23 -7.04 19.00
N GLY A 420 6.64 -7.30 17.83
CA GLY A 420 5.23 -7.70 17.68
C GLY A 420 5.01 -9.16 17.25
N ALA A 421 3.75 -9.50 16.97
CA ALA A 421 3.40 -10.75 16.30
C ALA A 421 3.85 -10.73 14.83
N LEU A 422 4.09 -11.89 14.23
CA LEU A 422 4.40 -11.92 12.79
C LEU A 422 3.15 -11.62 11.96
N LEU A 423 2.16 -12.53 11.98
CA LEU A 423 0.94 -12.37 11.18
C LEU A 423 -0.28 -12.92 11.93
N ARG A 424 -1.43 -12.33 11.64
CA ARG A 424 -2.73 -12.94 11.87
C ARG A 424 -3.44 -12.97 10.52
N ALA A 425 -3.45 -14.13 9.89
CA ALA A 425 -3.97 -14.32 8.56
C ALA A 425 -5.16 -15.29 8.62
N VAL A 426 -6.36 -14.72 8.56
CA VAL A 426 -7.63 -15.44 8.52
C VAL A 426 -8.30 -15.13 7.19
N PRO A 427 -8.57 -16.12 6.32
CA PRO A 427 -9.28 -15.87 5.07
C PRO A 427 -10.76 -15.58 5.34
N LEU A 428 -11.42 -14.93 4.37
CA LEU A 428 -12.86 -14.88 4.27
C LEU A 428 -13.42 -16.30 4.40
N ALA A 429 -14.38 -16.46 5.32
CA ALA A 429 -15.04 -17.72 5.59
C ALA A 429 -15.94 -18.09 4.39
N ALA A 430 -15.34 -18.53 3.30
CA ALA A 430 -16.01 -19.29 2.27
C ALA A 430 -16.15 -20.75 2.74
N ASP A 431 -17.10 -21.48 2.18
CA ASP A 431 -17.27 -22.91 2.41
C ASP A 431 -15.93 -23.65 2.36
N ALA A 432 -15.78 -24.73 3.14
CA ALA A 432 -14.59 -25.58 3.20
C ALA A 432 -14.01 -25.99 1.83
N ALA A 433 -14.83 -25.94 0.79
CA ALA A 433 -14.52 -26.31 -0.57
C ALA A 433 -13.78 -25.22 -1.36
N ASP A 434 -13.80 -23.94 -0.93
CA ASP A 434 -13.19 -22.85 -1.69
C ASP A 434 -11.68 -22.72 -1.42
N SER A 435 -10.91 -23.66 -1.96
CA SER A 435 -9.44 -23.63 -1.89
C SER A 435 -8.81 -22.37 -2.50
N ALA A 436 -9.52 -21.63 -3.36
CA ALA A 436 -9.03 -20.38 -3.92
C ALA A 436 -9.01 -19.24 -2.89
N ALA A 437 -9.73 -19.38 -1.77
CA ALA A 437 -9.69 -18.44 -0.67
C ALA A 437 -8.44 -18.56 0.21
N ALA A 438 -7.74 -19.70 0.13
CA ALA A 438 -6.56 -19.99 0.95
C ALA A 438 -5.43 -18.99 0.69
N PHE A 439 -4.63 -18.72 1.72
CA PHE A 439 -3.46 -17.86 1.58
C PHE A 439 -2.23 -18.67 1.20
N HIS A 440 -1.53 -18.22 0.17
CA HIS A 440 -0.41 -18.95 -0.41
C HIS A 440 0.92 -18.35 0.02
N PHE A 441 1.80 -19.19 0.57
CA PHE A 441 3.16 -18.84 0.96
C PHE A 441 4.15 -19.71 0.17
N ARG A 442 4.81 -19.12 -0.82
CA ARG A 442 5.79 -19.78 -1.68
C ARG A 442 7.19 -19.32 -1.34
N GLY A 443 8.00 -20.18 -0.74
CA GLY A 443 9.41 -19.85 -0.50
C GLY A 443 9.63 -18.71 0.50
N CYS A 444 8.76 -18.56 1.51
CA CYS A 444 8.81 -17.43 2.44
C CYS A 444 9.72 -17.73 3.65
N THR A 445 10.27 -16.68 4.27
CA THR A 445 11.04 -16.79 5.51
C THR A 445 10.39 -16.01 6.63
N PHE A 446 10.24 -16.63 7.79
CA PHE A 446 9.67 -16.06 9.00
C PHE A 446 10.73 -16.07 10.10
N GLU A 447 11.08 -14.90 10.62
CA GLU A 447 12.15 -14.69 11.60
C GLU A 447 11.60 -14.06 12.87
N TRP A 448 11.89 -14.71 14.00
CA TRP A 448 11.66 -14.15 15.34
C TRP A 448 12.96 -13.58 15.89
N ASN A 449 12.99 -12.26 16.06
CA ASN A 449 14.10 -11.49 16.65
C ASN A 449 13.80 -11.00 18.07
N ALA A 450 12.55 -11.12 18.54
CA ALA A 450 12.11 -10.52 19.80
C ALA A 450 12.67 -11.22 21.05
N PRO A 451 13.38 -10.51 21.95
CA PRO A 451 13.63 -10.96 23.31
C PRO A 451 12.46 -10.58 24.22
N GLY A 452 11.70 -11.55 24.72
CA GLY A 452 10.79 -11.35 25.86
C GLY A 452 9.73 -10.26 25.73
N ALA A 453 9.34 -9.85 24.51
CA ALA A 453 8.29 -8.86 24.33
C ALA A 453 6.97 -9.37 24.96
N PRO A 454 6.20 -8.50 25.64
CA PRO A 454 4.90 -8.87 26.17
C PRO A 454 4.01 -9.27 24.99
N VAL A 455 3.87 -10.58 24.81
CA VAL A 455 2.96 -11.16 23.82
C VAL A 455 1.58 -10.63 24.20
N ALA A 456 1.06 -9.68 23.43
CA ALA A 456 -0.34 -9.29 23.54
C ALA A 456 -1.17 -10.58 23.56
N PRO A 457 -2.17 -10.71 24.44
CA PRO A 457 -2.86 -11.98 24.67
C PRO A 457 -3.44 -12.53 23.35
N GLY A 458 -2.80 -13.57 22.80
CA GLY A 458 -3.10 -14.15 21.51
C GLY A 458 -1.94 -14.99 20.96
N PRO A 459 -2.17 -15.90 20.00
CA PRO A 459 -1.08 -16.60 19.34
C PRO A 459 -0.19 -15.58 18.61
N ALA A 460 1.13 -15.72 18.81
CA ALA A 460 2.13 -14.85 18.19
C ALA A 460 2.11 -14.94 16.64
N LEU A 461 1.55 -16.01 16.09
CA LEU A 461 1.21 -16.15 14.67
C LEU A 461 -0.02 -17.06 14.51
N LEU A 462 -1.04 -16.61 13.78
CA LEU A 462 -2.19 -17.42 13.37
C LEU A 462 -2.28 -17.44 11.84
N LEU A 463 -2.24 -18.64 11.26
CA LEU A 463 -2.47 -18.87 9.84
C LEU A 463 -3.62 -19.86 9.69
N ALA A 464 -4.81 -19.36 9.35
CA ALA A 464 -5.96 -20.20 9.07
C ALA A 464 -5.98 -20.59 7.58
N GLY A 465 -5.97 -21.90 7.29
CA GLY A 465 -5.94 -22.43 5.93
C GLY A 465 -4.73 -22.02 5.05
N PRO A 466 -3.47 -22.00 5.55
CA PRO A 466 -2.33 -21.65 4.72
C PRO A 466 -1.99 -22.75 3.72
N VAL A 467 -1.55 -22.35 2.53
CA VAL A 467 -0.98 -23.23 1.51
C VAL A 467 0.50 -22.89 1.33
N PHE A 468 1.37 -23.82 1.70
CA PHE A 468 2.82 -23.71 1.54
C PHE A 468 3.28 -24.38 0.25
N SER A 469 4.25 -23.77 -0.42
CA SER A 469 4.96 -24.34 -1.58
C SER A 469 6.40 -23.82 -1.65
N GLY A 470 7.27 -24.47 -2.42
CA GLY A 470 8.71 -24.15 -2.39
C GLY A 470 9.30 -24.38 -0.99
N THR A 471 10.37 -23.66 -0.62
CA THR A 471 11.03 -23.81 0.68
C THR A 471 10.64 -22.69 1.63
N THR A 472 9.71 -22.97 2.55
CA THR A 472 9.28 -22.03 3.58
C THR A 472 9.96 -22.35 4.91
N VAL A 473 10.54 -21.34 5.55
CA VAL A 473 11.36 -21.49 6.77
C VAL A 473 10.84 -20.60 7.88
N PHE A 474 10.61 -21.20 9.05
CA PHE A 474 10.41 -20.52 10.33
C PHE A 474 11.68 -20.68 11.15
N ARG A 475 12.33 -19.59 11.55
CA ARG A 475 13.58 -19.65 12.30
C ARG A 475 13.69 -18.53 13.33
N THR A 476 14.55 -18.74 14.32
CA THR A 476 15.07 -17.64 15.15
C THR A 476 16.02 -16.80 14.29
N GLY A 477 15.87 -15.49 14.30
CA GLY A 477 16.76 -14.62 13.53
C GLY A 477 18.09 -14.35 14.27
N PRO A 478 19.05 -13.68 13.62
CA PRO A 478 20.44 -13.56 14.09
C PRO A 478 20.65 -12.59 15.27
N GLY A 479 19.59 -12.07 15.88
CA GLY A 479 19.69 -11.02 16.90
C GLY A 479 20.49 -11.45 18.14
N PRO A 480 21.31 -10.54 18.73
CA PRO A 480 22.23 -10.84 19.83
C PRO A 480 21.56 -11.39 21.10
N ASN A 481 20.25 -11.19 21.25
CA ASN A 481 19.48 -11.61 22.42
C ASN A 481 18.60 -12.85 22.19
N ALA A 482 18.72 -13.53 21.04
CA ALA A 482 18.03 -14.79 20.77
C ALA A 482 18.46 -15.94 21.72
N ALA A 483 19.58 -15.77 22.45
CA ALA A 483 20.20 -16.80 23.27
C ALA A 483 19.84 -16.75 24.76
N ALA A 484 19.21 -15.67 25.25
CA ALA A 484 18.91 -15.52 26.68
C ALA A 484 17.42 -15.79 26.93
N GLY A 485 17.13 -16.89 27.64
CA GLY A 485 15.78 -17.36 27.99
C GLY A 485 15.02 -16.38 28.89
N ALA A 486 14.50 -15.31 28.32
CA ALA A 486 13.56 -14.44 29.00
C ALA A 486 12.35 -15.27 29.46
N PRO A 487 11.92 -15.16 30.73
CA PRO A 487 10.78 -15.91 31.25
C PRO A 487 9.48 -15.40 30.63
N GLY A 488 9.06 -16.06 29.55
CA GLY A 488 7.80 -15.81 28.87
C GLY A 488 7.26 -17.10 28.25
N PRO A 489 5.95 -17.21 27.99
CA PRO A 489 5.40 -18.36 27.32
C PRO A 489 6.05 -18.51 25.93
N PRO A 490 6.33 -19.74 25.49
CA PRO A 490 6.95 -20.00 24.21
C PRO A 490 6.10 -19.38 23.07
N PRO A 491 6.71 -18.76 22.05
CA PRO A 491 5.96 -18.26 20.91
C PRO A 491 5.19 -19.42 20.26
N ALA A 492 3.87 -19.26 20.13
CA ALA A 492 3.00 -20.23 19.52
C ALA A 492 2.64 -19.82 18.09
N LEU A 493 2.99 -20.68 17.13
CA LEU A 493 2.50 -20.64 15.76
C LEU A 493 1.27 -21.52 15.65
N VAL A 494 0.15 -21.00 15.16
CA VAL A 494 -1.08 -21.79 14.97
C VAL A 494 -1.35 -21.98 13.49
N LEU A 495 -1.46 -23.24 13.07
CA LEU A 495 -1.91 -23.65 11.74
C LEU A 495 -3.34 -24.17 11.83
N GLY A 496 -4.27 -23.46 11.18
CA GLY A 496 -5.71 -23.72 11.24
C GLY A 496 -6.45 -22.91 12.30
N ASP A 497 -7.76 -22.83 12.17
CA ASP A 497 -8.71 -22.33 13.17
C ASP A 497 -9.94 -23.22 13.07
N VAL A 498 -10.54 -23.62 14.20
CA VAL A 498 -11.79 -24.41 14.18
C VAL A 498 -12.95 -23.68 13.53
N ARG A 499 -12.85 -22.35 13.44
CA ARG A 499 -13.83 -21.50 12.74
C ARG A 499 -13.47 -21.28 11.26
N ALA A 500 -12.31 -21.75 10.81
CA ALA A 500 -11.90 -21.67 9.41
C ALA A 500 -11.90 -23.07 8.80
N PRO A 501 -12.75 -23.33 7.80
CA PRO A 501 -12.95 -24.68 7.32
C PRO A 501 -11.81 -25.20 6.43
N LEU A 502 -10.89 -24.31 6.01
CA LEU A 502 -9.79 -24.66 5.11
C LEU A 502 -8.64 -25.35 5.86
N PRO A 503 -8.16 -26.52 5.37
CA PRO A 503 -7.00 -27.18 5.94
C PRO A 503 -5.72 -26.37 5.70
N ALA A 504 -4.75 -26.49 6.60
CA ALA A 504 -3.38 -26.17 6.27
C ALA A 504 -2.86 -27.19 5.25
N VAL A 505 -2.08 -26.75 4.26
CA VAL A 505 -1.58 -27.61 3.19
C VAL A 505 -0.11 -27.30 2.90
N LEU A 506 0.70 -28.33 2.69
CA LEU A 506 2.01 -28.24 2.05
C LEU A 506 1.97 -29.00 0.71
N TRP A 507 2.09 -28.27 -0.40
CA TRP A 507 2.13 -28.85 -1.74
C TRP A 507 3.50 -29.44 -2.07
N ALA A 508 3.50 -30.45 -2.94
CA ALA A 508 4.71 -31.00 -3.53
C ALA A 508 4.95 -30.38 -4.93
N PRO A 509 6.21 -30.10 -5.32
CA PRO A 509 7.40 -30.14 -4.46
C PRO A 509 7.37 -28.98 -3.44
N GLY A 510 7.73 -29.29 -2.19
CA GLY A 510 7.72 -28.27 -1.13
C GLY A 510 8.46 -28.71 0.12
N ARG A 511 8.97 -27.73 0.85
CA ARG A 511 9.66 -27.92 2.12
C ARG A 511 9.17 -26.90 3.13
N LEU A 512 8.80 -27.39 4.32
CA LEU A 512 8.48 -26.57 5.48
C LEU A 512 9.48 -26.87 6.59
N GLU A 513 10.20 -25.85 7.05
CA GLU A 513 11.18 -25.98 8.13
C GLU A 513 10.74 -25.21 9.36
N LEU A 514 10.60 -25.90 10.48
CA LEU A 514 10.20 -25.36 11.76
C LEU A 514 11.41 -25.35 12.71
N ARG A 515 12.08 -24.20 12.83
CA ARG A 515 13.38 -24.02 13.51
C ARG A 515 13.42 -22.80 14.42
N VAL A 516 12.28 -22.41 14.99
CA VAL A 516 12.23 -21.35 16.00
C VAL A 516 12.49 -21.99 17.36
N ARG A 517 13.57 -21.59 18.03
CA ARG A 517 13.95 -22.11 19.35
C ARG A 517 12.91 -21.76 20.40
N GLY A 518 12.58 -22.72 21.25
CA GLY A 518 11.58 -22.58 22.30
C GLY A 518 10.16 -22.38 21.78
N ALA A 519 9.86 -22.64 20.49
CA ALA A 519 8.55 -22.39 19.93
C ALA A 519 7.73 -23.67 19.73
N VAL A 520 6.41 -23.50 19.65
CA VAL A 520 5.49 -24.60 19.33
C VAL A 520 4.63 -24.21 18.13
N THR A 521 4.62 -25.07 17.11
CA THR A 521 3.63 -25.07 16.04
C THR A 521 2.43 -25.93 16.44
N LEU A 522 1.29 -25.31 16.71
CA LEU A 522 0.02 -25.93 17.02
C LEU A 522 -0.80 -26.15 15.74
N VAL A 523 -1.12 -27.40 15.43
CA VAL A 523 -2.10 -27.73 14.39
C VAL A 523 -3.48 -27.85 15.04
N ARG A 524 -4.37 -26.90 14.71
CA ARG A 524 -5.77 -26.84 15.18
C ARG A 524 -6.71 -27.04 13.99
N GLY A 525 -7.03 -28.31 13.70
CA GLY A 525 -7.82 -28.68 12.53
C GLY A 525 -7.08 -29.70 11.67
N ARG A 526 -7.00 -29.49 10.36
CA ARG A 526 -6.37 -30.43 9.42
C ARG A 526 -5.10 -29.85 8.81
N PHE A 527 -4.05 -30.65 8.79
CA PHE A 527 -2.81 -30.36 8.07
C PHE A 527 -2.48 -31.48 7.07
N ASP A 528 -2.46 -31.13 5.78
CA ASP A 528 -2.18 -32.06 4.69
C ASP A 528 -0.80 -31.80 4.08
N VAL A 529 0.01 -32.84 3.96
CA VAL A 529 1.33 -32.77 3.33
C VAL A 529 1.34 -33.65 2.08
N ALA A 530 1.55 -33.05 0.90
CA ALA A 530 1.49 -33.72 -0.41
C ALA A 530 0.22 -34.54 -0.67
N ARG A 531 -0.95 -34.09 -0.18
CA ARG A 531 -2.21 -34.72 -0.55
C ARG A 531 -2.52 -34.41 -2.02
N GLY A 532 -2.56 -35.45 -2.86
CA GLY A 532 -2.91 -35.31 -4.27
C GLY A 532 -1.78 -34.84 -5.19
N SER A 533 -0.51 -35.13 -4.88
CA SER A 533 0.61 -34.86 -5.79
C SER A 533 0.35 -35.50 -7.16
N SER A 534 0.38 -34.70 -8.23
CA SER A 534 0.06 -35.16 -9.59
C SER A 534 1.20 -35.98 -10.22
N ARG A 535 2.43 -35.85 -9.71
CA ARG A 535 3.60 -36.58 -10.21
C ARG A 535 4.27 -37.37 -9.08
N PRO A 536 4.65 -38.64 -9.33
CA PRO A 536 5.37 -39.46 -8.34
C PRO A 536 6.71 -38.87 -7.87
N THR A 537 7.32 -38.01 -8.70
CA THR A 537 8.61 -37.36 -8.41
C THR A 537 8.50 -36.16 -7.48
N ASP A 538 7.29 -35.60 -7.31
CA ASP A 538 7.08 -34.42 -6.50
C ASP A 538 6.98 -34.84 -5.04
N SER A 539 7.97 -34.47 -4.23
CA SER A 539 8.00 -34.76 -2.79
C SER A 539 7.74 -33.53 -1.94
N ALA A 540 7.02 -33.69 -0.82
CA ALA A 540 6.94 -32.66 0.20
C ALA A 540 7.68 -33.08 1.47
N ARG A 541 8.40 -32.16 2.11
CA ARG A 541 9.11 -32.43 3.36
C ARG A 541 8.73 -31.42 4.45
N VAL A 542 8.37 -31.91 5.63
CA VAL A 542 8.29 -31.11 6.86
C VAL A 542 9.48 -31.50 7.74
N ALA A 543 10.22 -30.53 8.26
CA ALA A 543 11.32 -30.74 9.18
C ALA A 543 11.09 -29.94 10.47
N VAL A 544 11.17 -30.61 11.62
CA VAL A 544 11.09 -29.99 12.95
C VAL A 544 12.46 -30.05 13.60
N GLY A 545 13.12 -28.90 13.69
CA GLY A 545 14.49 -28.77 14.18
C GLY A 545 14.59 -28.64 15.71
N ALA A 546 15.83 -28.61 16.19
CA ALA A 546 16.15 -28.49 17.61
C ALA A 546 15.44 -27.31 18.30
N GLY A 547 14.83 -27.58 19.47
CA GLY A 547 14.14 -26.58 20.27
C GLY A 547 12.77 -26.16 19.72
N HIS A 548 12.27 -26.77 18.64
CA HIS A 548 10.93 -26.53 18.12
C HIS A 548 10.03 -27.74 18.34
N ALA A 549 8.76 -27.52 18.68
CA ALA A 549 7.77 -28.59 18.78
C ALA A 549 6.66 -28.44 17.73
N LEU A 550 6.29 -29.54 17.07
CA LEU A 550 5.05 -29.65 16.30
C LEU A 550 4.03 -30.39 17.15
N ALA A 551 2.94 -29.72 17.53
CA ALA A 551 1.90 -30.30 18.37
C ALA A 551 0.55 -30.31 17.67
N LEU A 552 -0.12 -31.47 17.68
CA LEU A 552 -1.48 -31.63 17.19
C LEU A 552 -2.42 -31.53 18.38
N ALA A 553 -3.26 -30.50 18.41
CA ALA A 553 -4.14 -30.21 19.53
C ALA A 553 -5.55 -29.87 19.03
N ALA A 554 -6.53 -30.64 19.46
CA ALA A 554 -7.94 -30.27 19.31
C ALA A 554 -8.19 -28.89 19.96
N ALA A 555 -9.03 -28.06 19.35
CA ALA A 555 -9.31 -26.74 19.92
C ALA A 555 -10.35 -26.80 21.05
N ALA A 556 -11.32 -27.71 20.96
CA ALA A 556 -12.29 -28.02 22.00
C ALA A 556 -12.49 -29.54 22.17
N PRO A 557 -13.06 -30.00 23.30
CA PRO A 557 -13.52 -31.38 23.44
C PRO A 557 -14.50 -31.75 22.31
N GLY A 558 -14.24 -32.86 21.63
CA GLY A 558 -15.01 -33.30 20.46
C GLY A 558 -14.37 -32.94 19.12
N ASP A 559 -13.49 -31.95 19.08
CA ASP A 559 -12.70 -31.66 17.89
C ASP A 559 -11.59 -32.68 17.69
N THR A 560 -11.13 -32.81 16.44
CA THR A 560 -10.01 -33.68 16.08
C THR A 560 -8.96 -32.88 15.31
N ALA A 561 -7.74 -32.80 15.84
CA ALA A 561 -6.59 -32.33 15.07
C ALA A 561 -6.04 -33.48 14.21
N THR A 562 -5.93 -33.27 12.90
CA THR A 562 -5.55 -34.31 11.93
C THR A 562 -4.31 -33.90 11.15
N LEU A 563 -3.39 -34.84 10.98
CA LEU A 563 -2.25 -34.73 10.09
C LEU A 563 -2.28 -35.87 9.08
N TYR A 564 -2.18 -35.54 7.80
CA TYR A 564 -2.04 -36.51 6.72
C TYR A 564 -0.73 -36.31 5.98
N LEU A 565 0.06 -37.38 5.88
CA LEU A 565 1.29 -37.43 5.10
C LEU A 565 1.04 -38.26 3.84
N GLY A 566 0.93 -37.62 2.68
CA GLY A 566 0.72 -38.29 1.39
C GLY A 566 1.87 -39.21 0.98
N PRO A 567 1.71 -40.04 -0.07
CA PRO A 567 2.70 -41.07 -0.45
C PRO A 567 4.12 -40.57 -0.72
N THR A 568 4.25 -39.32 -1.19
CA THR A 568 5.55 -38.67 -1.45
C THR A 568 5.94 -37.67 -0.35
N ALA A 569 5.20 -37.65 0.75
CA ALA A 569 5.47 -36.79 1.90
C ALA A 569 6.48 -37.41 2.86
N ARG A 570 7.30 -36.56 3.48
CA ARG A 570 8.18 -36.94 4.59
C ARG A 570 8.12 -35.91 5.71
N LEU A 571 7.70 -36.33 6.91
CA LEU A 571 7.86 -35.56 8.14
C LEU A 571 9.08 -36.09 8.91
N VAL A 572 10.03 -35.20 9.22
CA VAL A 572 11.24 -35.52 9.99
C VAL A 572 11.25 -34.70 11.26
N ILE A 573 11.29 -35.36 12.41
CA ILE A 573 11.59 -34.76 13.70
C ILE A 573 13.08 -34.96 13.94
N GLU A 574 13.84 -33.89 13.77
CA GLU A 574 15.30 -33.89 13.87
C GLU A 574 15.71 -33.93 15.35
N ARG A 575 16.99 -34.27 15.62
CA ARG A 575 17.55 -34.26 17.00
C ARG A 575 17.22 -32.95 17.73
N GLY A 576 16.66 -33.07 18.94
CA GLY A 576 16.24 -31.95 19.78
C GLY A 576 14.91 -31.29 19.38
N GLY A 577 14.29 -31.68 18.25
CA GLY A 577 12.93 -31.30 17.89
C GLY A 577 11.89 -32.21 18.55
N ALA A 578 10.63 -31.78 18.56
CA ALA A 578 9.55 -32.53 19.22
C ALA A 578 8.31 -32.70 18.34
N LEU A 579 7.68 -33.89 18.43
CA LEU A 579 6.32 -34.14 17.95
C LEU A 579 5.42 -34.50 19.12
N GLU A 580 4.38 -33.71 19.36
CA GLU A 580 3.39 -33.91 20.43
C GLU A 580 2.01 -34.25 19.84
N LEU A 581 1.56 -35.48 20.02
CA LEU A 581 0.23 -35.92 19.64
C LEU A 581 -0.66 -35.88 20.89
N ARG A 582 -1.46 -34.82 21.04
CA ARG A 582 -2.33 -34.65 22.21
C ARG A 582 -3.60 -35.49 22.08
N ARG A 583 -4.38 -35.53 23.16
CA ARG A 583 -5.66 -36.25 23.23
C ARG A 583 -6.49 -36.03 21.96
N TYR A 584 -6.93 -37.13 21.35
CA TYR A 584 -7.72 -37.19 20.12
C TYR A 584 -7.03 -36.71 18.83
N ALA A 585 -5.72 -36.43 18.84
CA ALA A 585 -4.97 -36.21 17.61
C ALA A 585 -5.02 -37.46 16.72
N ARG A 586 -5.11 -37.27 15.40
CA ARG A 586 -5.06 -38.36 14.41
C ARG A 586 -3.97 -38.10 13.37
N VAL A 587 -3.08 -39.07 13.19
CA VAL A 587 -2.05 -39.03 12.16
C VAL A 587 -2.24 -40.20 11.20
N VAL A 588 -2.30 -39.89 9.91
CA VAL A 588 -2.33 -40.89 8.83
C VAL A 588 -1.06 -40.74 8.00
N VAL A 589 -0.32 -41.84 7.88
CA VAL A 589 0.98 -41.86 7.21
C VAL A 589 0.90 -42.75 5.97
N ALA A 590 0.78 -42.13 4.79
CA ALA A 590 0.94 -42.82 3.50
C ALA A 590 2.37 -42.69 2.94
N GLY A 591 3.11 -41.66 3.35
CA GLY A 591 4.54 -41.45 3.07
C GLY A 591 5.43 -41.87 4.24
N GLN A 592 6.28 -40.98 4.74
CA GLN A 592 7.22 -41.28 5.83
C GLN A 592 7.06 -40.33 7.02
N LEU A 593 6.98 -40.89 8.23
CA LEU A 593 7.17 -40.19 9.49
C LEU A 593 8.45 -40.72 10.14
N VAL A 594 9.46 -39.85 10.29
CA VAL A 594 10.78 -40.18 10.86
C VAL A 594 11.01 -39.37 12.13
N VAL A 595 11.30 -40.06 13.24
CA VAL A 595 11.73 -39.47 14.51
C VAL A 595 13.17 -39.91 14.78
N GLU A 596 14.10 -38.97 14.70
CA GLU A 596 15.55 -39.25 14.80
C GLU A 596 16.00 -39.53 16.24
N ALA A 597 17.23 -40.06 16.39
CA ALA A 597 17.85 -40.24 17.70
C ALA A 597 18.04 -38.89 18.43
N GLY A 598 17.56 -38.80 19.66
CA GLY A 598 17.55 -37.57 20.45
C GLY A 598 16.44 -36.58 20.09
N ALA A 599 15.49 -36.96 19.22
CA ALA A 599 14.23 -36.22 19.05
C ALA A 599 13.21 -36.64 20.11
N TYR A 600 12.23 -35.78 20.39
CA TYR A 600 11.14 -36.05 21.32
C TYR A 600 9.88 -36.51 20.59
N TYR A 601 9.26 -37.58 21.07
CA TYR A 601 7.99 -38.08 20.53
C TYR A 601 7.03 -38.39 21.67
N VAL A 602 6.03 -37.53 21.83
CA VAL A 602 5.04 -37.61 22.90
C VAL A 602 3.70 -37.96 22.28
N ARG A 603 3.08 -39.04 22.76
CA ARG A 603 1.78 -39.51 22.29
C ARG A 603 0.84 -39.75 23.46
N ASP A 604 -0.25 -38.99 23.49
CA ASP A 604 -1.38 -39.24 24.37
C ASP A 604 -1.99 -40.62 24.06
N PRO A 605 -2.41 -41.42 25.06
CA PRO A 605 -3.02 -42.73 24.83
C PRO A 605 -4.24 -42.71 23.90
N LEU A 606 -4.96 -41.60 23.83
CA LEU A 606 -6.14 -41.41 22.98
C LEU A 606 -5.81 -40.79 21.62
N ALA A 607 -4.53 -40.51 21.34
CA ALA A 607 -4.08 -40.14 20.01
C ALA A 607 -3.88 -41.38 19.13
N THR A 608 -4.25 -41.29 17.86
CA THR A 608 -4.11 -42.38 16.89
C THR A 608 -3.07 -42.07 15.84
N VAL A 609 -2.24 -43.05 15.52
CA VAL A 609 -1.29 -43.02 14.42
C VAL A 609 -1.47 -44.30 13.64
N ARG A 610 -1.75 -44.19 12.34
CA ARG A 610 -1.89 -45.34 11.44
C ARG A 610 -1.15 -45.13 10.14
N THR A 611 -0.63 -46.20 9.58
CA THR A 611 -0.04 -46.22 8.24
C THR A 611 -1.11 -46.58 7.20
N GLU A 612 -0.91 -46.12 5.97
CA GLU A 612 -1.76 -46.42 4.82
C GLU A 612 -0.88 -46.78 3.62
N GLY A 613 -1.25 -47.82 2.86
CA GLY A 613 -0.47 -48.28 1.71
C GLY A 613 0.98 -48.60 2.08
N ARG A 614 1.93 -47.90 1.46
CA ARG A 614 3.39 -48.05 1.68
C ARG A 614 3.94 -47.13 2.78
N GLY A 615 3.07 -46.52 3.58
CA GLY A 615 3.49 -45.57 4.59
C GLY A 615 4.36 -46.19 5.68
N GLN A 616 5.35 -45.43 6.15
CA GLN A 616 6.34 -45.88 7.13
C GLN A 616 6.37 -44.96 8.36
N LEU A 617 6.31 -45.59 9.54
CA LEU A 617 6.57 -44.94 10.83
C LEU A 617 7.93 -45.43 11.35
N LEU A 618 8.92 -44.55 11.35
CA LEU A 618 10.29 -44.83 11.74
C LEU A 618 10.63 -44.02 13.00
N VAL A 619 10.48 -44.63 14.17
CA VAL A 619 10.82 -44.00 15.46
C VAL A 619 12.11 -44.63 15.99
N SER A 620 13.15 -43.81 16.15
CA SER A 620 14.42 -44.26 16.72
C SER A 620 14.22 -44.82 18.13
N PRO A 621 14.87 -45.95 18.51
CA PRO A 621 14.89 -46.42 19.90
C PRO A 621 15.51 -45.42 20.88
N ALA A 622 16.35 -44.51 20.37
CA ALA A 622 16.95 -43.41 21.12
C ALA A 622 16.12 -42.11 21.06
N ALA A 623 14.88 -42.16 20.57
CA ALA A 623 13.94 -41.06 20.71
C ALA A 623 13.48 -40.94 22.17
N VAL A 624 13.37 -39.73 22.67
CA VAL A 624 12.95 -39.47 24.06
C VAL A 624 11.42 -39.48 24.13
N LEU A 625 10.86 -40.41 24.90
CA LEU A 625 9.41 -40.62 25.02
C LEU A 625 8.73 -39.73 26.08
N ALA A 626 9.51 -38.94 26.81
CA ALA A 626 9.02 -38.01 27.83
C ALA A 626 9.18 -36.55 27.33
N PRO A 627 8.19 -35.68 27.55
CA PRO A 627 8.34 -34.27 27.21
C PRO A 627 9.49 -33.67 28.04
N PRO A 628 10.34 -32.82 27.46
CA PRO A 628 11.23 -31.99 28.26
C PRO A 628 10.36 -31.12 29.17
N SER A 629 10.79 -30.97 30.43
CA SER A 629 10.13 -30.04 31.35
C SER A 629 10.08 -28.65 30.71
N PRO A 630 9.12 -27.77 31.08
CA PRO A 630 9.10 -26.41 30.56
C PRO A 630 10.43 -25.66 30.73
N ALA A 631 11.26 -26.06 31.71
CA ALA A 631 12.60 -25.52 31.96
C ALA A 631 13.71 -26.13 31.07
N GLN A 632 13.45 -27.25 30.39
CA GLN A 632 14.36 -27.91 29.44
C GLN A 632 14.08 -27.53 27.97
N ARG A 633 13.00 -26.78 27.71
CA ARG A 633 12.64 -26.20 26.40
C ARG A 633 13.20 -24.80 26.27
#